data_AF-A0A2D8PNJ5-F1
#
_entry.id   AF-A0A2D8PNJ5-F1
#
_cell.length_a   1.000
_cell.length_b   1.000
_cell.length_c   1.000
_cell.angle_alpha   90.00
_cell.angle_beta   90.00
_cell.angle_gamma   90.00
#
_symmetry.space_group_name_H-M   'P 1'
#
loop_
_entity.id
_entity.type
_entity.pdbx_description
1 polymer ?
#
loop_
_entity_poly.entity_id
_entity_poly.type
_entity_poly.pdbx_seq_one_letter_code
_entity_poly.pdbx_strand_id
1 'polypeptide(L)'
;AGNVAWKHDVGSPIISRPVLIPAGLVVAGKDSKITLLDTSLAEVGLQRVRSVRPLPDDPEILAPLYAVGESILVGAQDNTVRRIEIRASQAPMWCFDTESENGRCN
;
A
#
# COMPACT_ATOMS: atom_id res chain seq x y z
N ALA A 1 27.45 10.25 -1.17
CA ALA A 1 26.41 10.98 -0.40
C ALA A 1 25.10 10.92 -1.17
N GLY A 2 23.96 10.78 -0.49
CA GLY A 2 22.63 10.80 -1.13
C GLY A 2 22.06 12.21 -1.11
N ASN A 3 21.61 12.70 -2.26
CA ASN A 3 20.87 13.97 -2.36
C ASN A 3 19.37 13.67 -2.42
N VAL A 4 18.55 14.49 -1.77
CA VAL A 4 17.09 14.35 -1.83
C VAL A 4 16.63 14.71 -3.25
N ALA A 5 16.14 13.72 -3.99
CA ALA A 5 15.60 13.93 -5.33
C ALA A 5 14.19 14.53 -5.31
N TRP A 6 13.38 14.18 -4.30
CA TRP A 6 12.01 14.67 -4.15
C TRP A 6 11.47 14.36 -2.74
N LYS A 7 10.36 15.01 -2.38
CA LYS A 7 9.56 14.74 -1.18
C LYS A 7 8.09 14.72 -1.53
N HIS A 8 7.33 13.86 -0.85
CA HIS A 8 5.88 13.81 -0.96
C HIS A 8 5.28 13.54 0.42
N ASP A 9 4.22 14.26 0.77
CA ASP A 9 3.45 14.04 1.99
C ASP A 9 2.28 13.10 1.67
N VAL A 10 2.27 11.93 2.32
CA VAL A 10 1.21 10.92 2.14
C VAL A 10 0.00 11.16 3.05
N GLY A 11 0.02 12.21 3.88
CA GLY A 11 -1.12 12.67 4.67
C GLY A 11 -1.37 11.91 5.97
N SER A 12 -0.61 10.85 6.26
CA SER A 12 -0.74 10.04 7.48
C SER A 12 0.62 9.46 7.90
N PRO A 13 0.88 9.22 9.21
CA PRO A 13 2.09 8.56 9.66
C PRO A 13 2.33 7.22 8.97
N ILE A 14 3.57 7.01 8.52
CA ILE A 14 4.02 5.75 7.92
C ILE A 14 4.69 4.93 9.03
N ILE A 15 3.99 3.89 9.50
CA ILE A 15 4.56 2.91 10.46
C ILE A 15 5.06 1.67 9.71
N SER A 16 4.29 1.22 8.72
CA SER A 16 4.66 0.11 7.84
C SER A 16 5.90 0.44 7.00
N ARG A 17 6.76 -0.55 6.76
CA ARG A 17 7.87 -0.40 5.82
C ARG A 17 7.32 -0.33 4.38
N PRO A 18 7.61 0.73 3.61
CA PRO A 18 7.24 0.81 2.19
C PRO A 18 7.94 -0.25 1.35
N VAL A 19 7.34 -0.63 0.21
CA VAL A 19 7.89 -1.62 -0.71
C VAL A 19 7.95 -1.10 -2.14
N LEU A 20 9.00 -1.48 -2.87
CA LEU A 20 9.13 -1.23 -4.29
C LEU A 20 8.54 -2.42 -5.06
N ILE A 21 7.67 -2.12 -6.01
CA ILE A 21 7.17 -3.06 -7.03
C ILE A 21 7.51 -2.47 -8.42
N PRO A 22 7.38 -3.23 -9.53
CA PRO A 22 7.71 -2.69 -10.86
C PRO A 22 6.91 -1.43 -11.22
N ALA A 23 5.66 -1.33 -10.76
CA ALA A 23 4.81 -0.16 -10.99
C ALA A 23 5.22 1.12 -10.21
N GLY A 24 6.04 1.01 -9.16
CA GLY A 24 6.49 2.14 -8.34
C GLY A 24 6.69 1.81 -6.86
N LEU A 25 6.75 2.85 -6.03
CA LEU A 25 6.87 2.72 -4.58
C LEU A 25 5.48 2.69 -3.94
N VAL A 26 5.20 1.64 -3.19
CA VAL A 26 3.95 1.49 -2.44
C VAL A 26 4.17 1.89 -0.98
N VAL A 27 3.36 2.82 -0.52
CA VAL A 27 3.38 3.34 0.85
C VAL A 27 2.01 3.10 1.48
N ALA A 28 1.98 2.58 2.70
CA ALA A 28 0.75 2.44 3.48
C ALA A 28 0.81 3.33 4.74
N GLY A 29 -0.18 4.21 4.86
CA GLY A 29 -0.35 5.06 6.04
C GLY A 29 -1.14 4.36 7.15
N LYS A 30 -1.11 4.92 8.35
CA LYS A 30 -1.97 4.50 9.47
C LYS A 30 -3.46 4.78 9.22
N ASP A 31 -3.76 5.63 8.23
CA ASP A 31 -5.11 5.95 7.76
C ASP A 31 -5.66 4.92 6.75
N SER A 32 -5.04 3.74 6.70
CA SER A 32 -5.56 2.59 5.95
C SER A 32 -5.50 2.77 4.43
N LYS A 33 -4.81 3.81 3.96
CA LYS A 33 -4.60 4.10 2.54
C LYS A 33 -3.30 3.49 2.04
N ILE A 34 -3.41 2.78 0.91
CA ILE A 34 -2.32 2.31 0.07
C ILE A 34 -2.10 3.34 -1.05
N THR A 35 -0.93 3.96 -1.08
CA THR A 35 -0.55 4.98 -2.07
C THR A 35 0.55 4.42 -2.98
N LEU A 36 0.35 4.49 -4.29
CA LEU A 36 1.38 4.19 -5.29
C LEU A 36 2.04 5.50 -5.76
N LEU A 37 3.35 5.60 -5.55
CA LEU A 37 4.17 6.73 -5.95
C LEU A 37 5.05 6.38 -7.15
N ASP A 38 5.13 7.31 -8.09
CA ASP A 38 6.08 7.30 -9.19
C ASP A 38 7.51 7.52 -8.68
N THR A 39 8.43 6.62 -9.02
CA THR A 39 9.84 6.68 -8.61
C THR A 39 10.78 7.23 -9.67
N SER A 40 10.26 7.65 -10.83
CA SER A 40 11.06 8.22 -11.92
C SER A 40 11.77 9.51 -11.49
N LEU A 41 12.85 9.85 -12.17
CA LEU A 41 13.57 11.10 -11.94
C LEU A 41 12.91 12.29 -12.63
N ALA A 42 11.76 12.10 -13.28
CA ALA A 42 11.02 13.20 -13.89
C ALA A 42 10.48 14.15 -12.80
N GLU A 43 10.61 15.45 -13.05
CA GLU A 43 10.02 16.55 -12.27
C GLU A 43 8.49 16.55 -12.46
N VAL A 44 7.79 15.69 -11.71
CA VAL A 44 6.32 15.52 -11.83
C VAL A 44 5.51 16.15 -10.70
N GLY A 45 6.16 16.74 -9.69
CA GLY A 45 5.48 17.44 -8.58
C GLY A 45 4.37 16.59 -7.92
N LEU A 46 3.17 17.16 -7.78
CA LEU A 46 1.98 16.48 -7.22
C LEU A 46 1.46 15.32 -8.09
N GLN A 47 1.89 15.19 -9.36
CA GLN A 47 1.55 14.06 -10.23
C GLN A 47 2.32 12.78 -9.86
N ARG A 48 3.06 12.77 -8.74
CA ARG A 48 3.75 11.58 -8.23
C ARG A 48 2.78 10.46 -7.84
N VAL A 49 1.60 10.83 -7.36
CA VAL A 49 0.59 9.87 -6.89
C VAL A 49 -0.06 9.25 -8.12
N ARG A 50 0.27 7.99 -8.39
CA ARG A 50 -0.33 7.22 -9.48
C ARG A 50 -1.69 6.67 -9.09
N SER A 51 -1.86 6.29 -7.83
CA SER A 51 -3.14 5.87 -7.27
C SER A 51 -3.15 5.91 -5.75
N VAL A 52 -4.35 6.06 -5.18
CA VAL A 52 -4.62 5.91 -3.74
C VAL A 52 -5.80 4.96 -3.60
N ARG A 53 -5.68 4.00 -2.69
CA ARG A 53 -6.73 3.02 -2.40
C ARG A 53 -6.86 2.84 -0.89
N PRO A 54 -8.02 3.11 -0.28
CA PRO A 54 -8.28 2.70 1.09
C PRO A 54 -8.51 1.18 1.17
N LEU A 55 -8.14 0.58 2.29
CA LEU A 55 -8.64 -0.74 2.67
C LEU A 55 -10.11 -0.62 3.14
N PRO A 56 -10.94 -1.66 2.92
CA PRO A 56 -12.28 -1.72 3.52
C PRO A 56 -12.20 -1.61 5.05
N ASP A 57 -13.19 -0.94 5.66
CA ASP A 57 -13.33 -0.76 7.11
C ASP A 57 -12.18 0.00 7.81
N ASP A 58 -11.33 0.66 7.02
CA ASP A 58 -10.26 1.54 7.45
C ASP A 58 -9.36 0.99 8.59
N PRO A 59 -8.86 -0.27 8.53
CA PRO A 59 -7.99 -0.83 9.56
C PRO A 59 -6.56 -0.27 9.53
N GLU A 60 -5.98 -0.02 10.70
CA GLU A 60 -4.61 0.46 10.76
C GLU A 60 -3.60 -0.55 10.18
N ILE A 61 -2.65 -0.04 9.39
CA ILE A 61 -1.59 -0.83 8.77
C ILE A 61 -0.28 -0.55 9.50
N LEU A 62 0.04 -1.42 10.46
CA LEU A 62 1.24 -1.32 11.28
C LEU A 62 2.35 -2.29 10.84
N ALA A 63 1.97 -3.41 10.21
CA ALA A 63 2.91 -4.42 9.75
C ALA A 63 3.65 -3.97 8.48
N PRO A 64 4.90 -4.42 8.25
CA PRO A 64 5.59 -4.23 6.97
C PRO A 64 4.77 -4.74 5.79
N LEU A 65 4.79 -4.01 4.68
CA LEU A 65 4.26 -4.52 3.41
C LEU A 65 5.23 -5.57 2.84
N TYR A 66 4.70 -6.52 2.06
CA TYR A 66 5.52 -7.50 1.35
C TYR A 66 5.17 -7.54 -0.14
N ALA A 67 6.15 -7.37 -1.01
CA ALA A 67 5.95 -7.35 -2.45
C ALA A 67 5.98 -8.76 -3.07
N VAL A 68 5.03 -9.05 -3.96
CA VAL A 68 4.95 -10.29 -4.75
C VAL A 68 4.56 -9.94 -6.20
N GLY A 69 5.56 -9.75 -7.07
CA GLY A 69 5.33 -9.29 -8.45
C GLY A 69 4.68 -7.91 -8.48
N GLU A 70 3.52 -7.80 -9.14
CA GLU A 70 2.68 -6.59 -9.17
C GLU A 70 1.69 -6.50 -7.98
N SER A 71 1.82 -7.38 -6.99
CA SER A 71 0.96 -7.39 -5.80
C SER A 71 1.73 -7.03 -4.54
N ILE A 72 1.00 -6.62 -3.52
CA ILE A 72 1.49 -6.54 -2.14
C ILE A 72 0.66 -7.46 -1.23
N LEU A 73 1.27 -7.96 -0.16
CA LEU A 73 0.60 -8.52 1.00
C LEU A 73 0.56 -7.47 2.10
N VAL A 74 -0.60 -7.31 2.73
CA VAL A 74 -0.86 -6.34 3.78
C VAL A 74 -1.47 -7.07 4.97
N GLY A 75 -0.82 -7.00 6.13
CA GLY A 75 -1.44 -7.34 7.41
C GLY A 75 -1.98 -6.08 8.07
N ALA A 76 -3.21 -6.11 8.55
CA ALA A 76 -3.87 -4.97 9.17
C ALA A 76 -4.47 -5.35 10.53
N GLN A 77 -4.84 -4.35 11.33
CA GLN A 77 -5.34 -4.55 12.71
C GLN A 77 -6.78 -5.09 12.80
N ASP A 78 -7.48 -5.28 11.68
CA ASP A 78 -8.77 -5.96 11.62
C ASP A 78 -8.64 -7.48 11.47
N ASN A 79 -7.53 -8.04 11.91
CA ASN A 79 -7.23 -9.47 11.86
C ASN A 79 -7.12 -10.05 10.45
N THR A 80 -6.97 -9.23 9.40
CA THR A 80 -6.87 -9.74 8.03
C THR A 80 -5.46 -9.69 7.44
N VAL A 81 -5.24 -10.61 6.49
CA VAL A 81 -4.16 -10.56 5.51
C VAL A 81 -4.77 -10.37 4.12
N ARG A 82 -4.34 -9.33 3.41
CA ARG A 82 -4.87 -9.00 2.08
C ARG A 82 -3.77 -9.07 1.04
N ARG A 83 -4.06 -9.68 -0.10
CA ARG A 83 -3.24 -9.56 -1.32
C ARG A 83 -3.92 -8.58 -2.25
N ILE A 84 -3.20 -7.51 -2.58
CA ILE A 84 -3.71 -6.42 -3.40
C ILE A 84 -2.84 -6.32 -4.64
N GLU A 85 -3.43 -6.51 -5.82
CA GLU A 85 -2.73 -6.23 -7.07
C GLU A 85 -2.71 -4.71 -7.34
N ILE A 86 -1.54 -4.12 -7.50
CA ILE A 86 -1.41 -2.67 -7.61
C ILE A 86 -1.43 -2.26 -9.09
N ARG A 87 -2.65 -2.03 -9.61
CA ARG A 87 -2.91 -1.53 -10.97
C ARG A 87 -3.76 -0.25 -10.96
N ALA A 88 -3.71 0.50 -12.07
CA ALA A 88 -4.40 1.78 -12.23
C ALA A 88 -5.93 1.69 -12.18
N SER A 89 -6.55 0.53 -12.46
CA SER A 89 -7.99 0.33 -12.34
C SER A 89 -8.32 -1.11 -11.93
N GLN A 90 -9.20 -1.25 -10.93
CA GLN A 90 -9.68 -2.50 -10.32
C GLN A 90 -8.58 -3.53 -10.00
N ALA A 91 -8.08 -3.43 -8.77
CA ALA A 91 -7.26 -4.47 -8.16
C ALA A 91 -8.14 -5.63 -7.70
N PRO A 92 -7.96 -6.88 -8.17
CA PRO A 92 -8.41 -8.03 -7.41
C PRO A 92 -7.77 -7.97 -6.03
N MET A 93 -8.61 -7.99 -4.99
CA MET A 93 -8.19 -8.12 -3.61
C MET A 93 -8.61 -9.50 -3.13
N TRP A 94 -7.62 -10.33 -2.81
CA TRP A 94 -7.86 -11.51 -1.99
C TRP A 94 -7.70 -11.09 -0.53
N CYS A 95 -8.51 -11.67 0.34
CA CYS A 95 -8.52 -11.36 1.76
C CYS A 95 -8.67 -12.67 2.54
N PHE A 96 -7.95 -12.74 3.65
CA PHE A 96 -8.05 -13.81 4.63
C PHE A 96 -8.19 -13.23 6.02
N ASP A 97 -9.28 -13.53 6.69
CA ASP A 97 -9.50 -13.19 8.09
C ASP A 97 -8.86 -14.28 8.96
N THR A 98 -7.92 -13.89 9.82
CA THR A 98 -7.17 -14.82 10.67
C THR A 98 -7.94 -15.30 11.88
N GLU A 99 -9.06 -14.67 12.23
CA GLU A 99 -9.95 -15.08 13.31
C GLU A 99 -11.15 -15.90 12.84
N SER A 100 -11.53 -15.83 11.56
CA SER A 100 -12.68 -16.59 11.06
C SER A 100 -12.33 -18.08 10.83
N GLU A 101 -13.25 -18.98 11.20
CA GLU A 101 -13.03 -20.44 11.13
C GLU A 101 -12.63 -20.94 9.73
N ASN A 102 -13.07 -20.26 8.68
CA ASN A 102 -12.80 -20.62 7.28
C ASN A 102 -11.94 -19.60 6.54
N GLY A 103 -11.39 -18.60 7.24
CA GLY A 103 -10.54 -17.57 6.64
C GLY A 103 -11.26 -16.58 5.73
N ARG A 104 -12.59 -16.56 5.71
CA ARG A 104 -13.34 -15.63 4.86
C ARG A 104 -13.41 -14.26 5.47
N CYS A 105 -13.20 -13.25 4.64
CA CYS A 105 -13.57 -11.88 4.94
C CYS A 105 -15.06 -11.68 4.61
N ASN A 106 -15.73 -10.85 5.41
CA ASN A 106 -17.14 -10.48 5.22
C ASN A 106 -17.34 -9.47 4.09
#